data_AF-A0A3N4IS97-F1
#
_entry.id   AF-A0A3N4IS97-F1
#
_cell.length_a   1.000
_cell.length_b   1.000
_cell.length_c   1.000
_cell.angle_alpha   90.00
_cell.angle_beta   90.00
_cell.angle_gamma   90.00
#
_symmetry.space_group_name_H-M   'P 1'
#
loop_
_entity.id
_entity.type
_entity.pdbx_description
1 polymer ?
#
loop_
_entity_poly.entity_id
_entity_poly.type
_entity_poly.pdbx_seq_one_letter_code
_entity_poly.pdbx_strand_id
1 'polypeptide(L)'
;MIFLIYFQNEMPTRKQDNATKDGQCSKIENLPEPPEFDYLKSPFPEHEGFPTFPADFPTNPTPSQIFGLFFDDKILDTIVSNTNAYVEEKLPLLRSKQEFSFVQSWVPLKAPELRIFIAIQIYMGIVKCPNIEMYWEPELKYAPFRCMSLVHFQQIK
;
A
#
# COMPACT_ATOMS: atom_id res chain seq x y z
N MET A 1 10.41 6.30 2.69
CA MET A 1 10.26 5.87 1.28
C MET A 1 11.62 5.70 0.56
N ILE A 2 12.51 4.85 1.09
CA ILE A 2 13.71 4.37 0.35
C ILE A 2 13.53 2.89 -0.01
N PHE A 3 12.77 2.14 0.79
CA PHE A 3 12.51 0.72 0.58
C PHE A 3 11.61 0.38 -0.62
N LEU A 4 10.72 1.28 -1.05
CA LEU A 4 9.87 1.01 -2.22
C LEU A 4 10.47 1.49 -3.55
N ILE A 5 11.45 2.40 -3.50
CA ILE A 5 12.17 2.83 -4.70
C ILE A 5 13.16 1.75 -5.15
N TYR A 6 13.71 0.97 -4.22
CA TYR A 6 14.61 -0.13 -4.58
C TYR A 6 13.88 -1.32 -5.24
N PHE A 7 12.67 -1.68 -4.79
CA PHE A 7 12.00 -2.89 -5.29
C PHE A 7 11.41 -2.76 -6.70
N GLN A 8 11.20 -1.53 -7.20
CA GLN A 8 10.68 -1.29 -8.55
C GLN A 8 11.79 -1.16 -9.61
N ASN A 9 13.06 -0.98 -9.20
CA ASN A 9 14.18 -0.68 -10.10
C ASN A 9 15.01 -1.90 -10.54
N GLU A 10 14.67 -3.12 -10.11
CA GLU A 10 15.35 -4.36 -10.51
C GLU A 10 14.53 -5.25 -11.47
N MET A 11 13.42 -4.76 -12.03
CA MET A 11 12.77 -5.48 -13.13
C MET A 11 13.44 -5.09 -14.45
N PRO A 12 14.14 -6.01 -15.14
CA PRO A 12 14.68 -5.71 -16.45
C PRO A 12 13.51 -5.42 -17.39
N THR A 13 13.53 -4.23 -18.01
CA THR A 13 12.65 -3.93 -19.14
C THR A 13 12.84 -5.03 -20.19
N ARG A 14 11.81 -5.84 -20.39
CA ARG A 14 11.80 -6.87 -21.43
C ARG A 14 11.93 -6.16 -22.78
N LYS A 15 13.13 -6.20 -23.34
CA LYS A 15 13.35 -5.84 -24.75
C LYS A 15 12.43 -6.74 -25.57
N GLN A 16 11.55 -6.14 -26.35
CA GLN A 16 10.86 -6.84 -27.41
C GLN A 16 11.89 -7.08 -28.51
N ASP A 17 12.66 -8.15 -28.34
CA ASP A 17 13.48 -8.68 -29.40
C ASP A 17 12.51 -9.30 -30.42
N ASN A 18 12.42 -8.66 -31.60
CA ASN A 18 11.71 -9.17 -32.76
C ASN A 18 12.43 -10.45 -33.24
N ALA A 19 12.12 -11.58 -32.61
CA ALA A 19 12.55 -12.89 -33.06
C ALA A 19 11.43 -13.52 -33.91
N THR A 20 11.83 -13.87 -35.13
CA THR A 20 11.11 -14.57 -36.19
C THR A 20 10.10 -15.59 -35.67
N LYS A 21 8.84 -15.42 -36.12
CA LYS A 21 7.78 -16.42 -36.02
C LYS A 21 8.20 -17.63 -36.85
N ASP A 22 8.70 -18.67 -36.22
CA ASP A 22 8.65 -20.05 -36.72
C ASP A 22 8.87 -20.99 -35.54
N GLY A 23 7.79 -21.21 -34.80
CA GLY A 23 7.75 -22.12 -33.66
C GLY A 23 6.30 -22.50 -33.45
N GLN A 24 5.84 -23.46 -34.25
CA GLN A 24 4.51 -24.02 -34.15
C GLN A 24 4.32 -24.53 -32.71
N CYS A 25 3.45 -23.87 -31.94
CA CYS A 25 3.04 -24.35 -30.63
C CYS A 25 2.19 -25.61 -30.89
N SER A 26 2.85 -26.76 -30.95
CA SER A 26 2.16 -28.04 -30.88
C SER A 26 1.50 -28.09 -29.52
N LYS A 27 0.18 -27.94 -29.49
CA LYS A 27 -0.61 -28.39 -28.34
C LYS A 27 -0.21 -29.84 -28.13
N ILE A 28 0.35 -30.16 -26.97
CA ILE A 28 0.52 -31.54 -26.56
C ILE A 28 -0.90 -32.07 -26.38
N GLU A 29 -1.40 -32.77 -27.39
CA GLU A 29 -2.82 -33.15 -27.51
C GLU A 29 -3.28 -34.11 -26.39
N ASN A 30 -2.34 -34.69 -25.65
CA ASN A 30 -2.64 -35.63 -24.57
C ASN A 30 -1.72 -35.37 -23.38
N LEU A 31 -2.01 -34.32 -22.61
CA LEU A 31 -1.46 -34.21 -21.27
C LEU A 31 -2.16 -35.27 -20.40
N PRO A 32 -1.43 -36.08 -19.60
CA PRO A 32 -2.06 -36.90 -18.60
C PRO A 32 -2.89 -36.02 -17.66
N GLU A 33 -4.03 -36.53 -17.20
CA GLU A 33 -4.82 -35.81 -16.21
C GLU A 33 -3.94 -35.48 -15.01
N PRO A 34 -4.03 -34.24 -14.48
CA PRO A 34 -3.26 -33.87 -13.30
C PRO A 34 -3.58 -34.87 -12.18
N PRO A 35 -2.56 -35.34 -11.44
CA PRO A 35 -2.80 -36.26 -10.35
C PRO A 35 -3.78 -35.66 -9.35
N GLU A 36 -4.64 -36.51 -8.77
CA GLU A 36 -5.57 -36.09 -7.73
C GLU A 36 -4.77 -35.49 -6.56
N PHE A 37 -5.07 -34.23 -6.23
CA PHE A 37 -4.33 -33.51 -5.20
C PHE A 37 -4.73 -34.04 -3.81
N ASP A 38 -3.87 -34.86 -3.22
CA ASP A 38 -4.03 -35.30 -1.84
C ASP A 38 -3.54 -34.19 -0.90
N TYR A 39 -4.48 -33.42 -0.36
CA TYR A 39 -4.18 -32.34 0.57
C TYR A 39 -3.58 -32.89 1.86
N LEU A 40 -2.51 -32.25 2.34
CA LEU A 40 -1.93 -32.55 3.65
C LEU A 40 -3.02 -32.37 4.73
N LYS A 41 -3.52 -33.47 5.27
CA LYS A 41 -4.42 -33.45 6.41
C LYS A 41 -3.61 -33.16 7.66
N SER A 42 -3.85 -32.00 8.27
CA SER A 42 -3.27 -31.67 9.57
C SER A 42 -3.67 -32.78 10.58
N PRO A 43 -2.70 -33.39 11.29
CA PRO A 43 -3.02 -34.34 12.36
C PRO A 43 -3.62 -33.63 13.59
N PHE A 44 -3.56 -32.29 13.62
CA PHE A 44 -4.13 -31.47 14.67
C PHE A 44 -5.58 -31.11 14.33
N PRO A 45 -6.49 -31.12 15.32
CA PRO A 45 -7.84 -30.62 15.15
C PRO A 45 -7.79 -29.16 14.67
N GLU A 46 -8.79 -28.76 13.89
CA GLU A 46 -8.95 -27.37 13.51
C GLU A 46 -9.02 -26.53 14.79
N HIS A 47 -8.09 -25.59 14.92
CA HIS A 47 -8.07 -24.71 16.07
C HIS A 47 -9.20 -23.69 15.90
N GLU A 48 -10.13 -23.65 16.86
CA GLU A 48 -11.13 -22.58 16.90
C GLU A 48 -10.42 -21.25 17.19
N GLY A 49 -10.40 -20.36 16.20
CA GLY A 49 -9.84 -19.03 16.32
C GLY A 49 -10.86 -18.10 16.97
N PHE A 50 -10.52 -17.56 18.15
CA PHE A 50 -11.32 -16.54 18.82
C PHE A 50 -10.60 -15.20 18.81
N PRO A 51 -11.29 -14.09 18.46
CA PRO A 51 -10.69 -12.77 18.54
C PRO A 51 -10.34 -12.46 20.01
N THR A 52 -9.07 -12.17 20.27
CA THR A 52 -8.57 -11.82 21.60
C THR A 52 -8.63 -10.30 21.78
N PHE A 53 -9.83 -9.76 21.95
CA PHE A 53 -10.00 -8.32 22.22
C PHE A 53 -9.65 -7.98 23.67
N PRO A 54 -9.25 -6.71 23.95
CA PRO A 54 -9.19 -6.20 25.31
C PRO A 54 -10.53 -6.39 26.05
N ALA A 55 -10.47 -6.62 27.37
CA ALA A 55 -11.66 -6.93 28.16
C ALA A 55 -12.72 -5.80 28.15
N ASP A 56 -12.29 -4.56 27.92
CA ASP A 56 -13.11 -3.35 27.83
C ASP A 56 -13.52 -3.00 26.39
N PHE A 57 -13.24 -3.87 25.41
CA PHE A 57 -13.54 -3.60 24.01
C PHE A 57 -15.04 -3.74 23.72
N PRO A 58 -15.64 -2.85 22.91
CA PRO A 58 -17.07 -2.90 22.61
C PRO A 58 -17.49 -4.22 21.95
N THR A 59 -18.68 -4.73 22.30
CA THR A 59 -19.24 -5.94 21.68
C THR A 59 -19.56 -5.75 20.20
N ASN A 60 -19.90 -4.54 19.78
CA ASN A 60 -20.15 -4.17 18.38
C ASN A 60 -19.25 -3.00 17.99
N PRO A 61 -17.94 -3.25 17.78
CA PRO A 61 -16.97 -2.21 17.52
C PRO A 61 -17.16 -1.63 16.11
N THR A 62 -16.92 -0.33 15.97
CA THR A 62 -16.83 0.29 14.64
C THR A 62 -15.52 -0.15 13.96
N PRO A 63 -15.44 -0.13 12.62
CA PRO A 63 -14.19 -0.41 11.91
C PRO A 63 -13.01 0.47 12.37
N SER A 64 -13.29 1.73 12.74
CA SER A 64 -12.27 2.64 13.28
C SER A 64 -11.75 2.23 14.66
N GLN A 65 -12.59 1.66 15.53
CA GLN A 65 -12.18 1.14 16.83
C GLN A 65 -11.27 -0.08 16.68
N ILE A 66 -11.60 -0.99 15.75
CA ILE A 66 -10.76 -2.16 15.43
C ILE A 66 -9.41 -1.69 14.88
N PHE A 67 -9.40 -0.72 13.97
CA PHE A 67 -8.16 -0.14 13.44
C PHE A 67 -7.27 0.44 14.55
N GLY A 68 -7.88 1.12 15.54
CA GLY A 68 -7.18 1.70 16.68
C GLY A 68 -6.48 0.67 17.58
N LEU A 69 -6.83 -0.62 17.50
CA LEU A 69 -6.10 -1.68 18.22
C LEU A 69 -4.69 -1.91 17.66
N PHE A 70 -4.49 -1.62 16.37
CA PHE A 70 -3.21 -1.82 15.68
C PHE A 70 -2.43 -0.51 15.52
N PHE A 71 -3.14 0.60 15.34
CA PHE A 71 -2.57 1.94 15.17
C PHE A 71 -3.09 2.85 16.28
N ASP A 72 -2.54 2.65 17.48
CA ASP A 72 -2.81 3.54 18.61
C ASP A 72 -2.16 4.92 18.40
N ASP A 73 -2.52 5.88 19.24
CA ASP A 73 -2.00 7.25 19.13
C ASP A 73 -0.47 7.29 19.27
N LYS A 74 0.13 6.42 20.09
CA LYS A 74 1.58 6.38 20.28
C LYS A 74 2.31 5.95 19.00
N ILE A 75 1.80 4.92 18.32
CA ILE A 75 2.35 4.45 17.05
C ILE A 75 2.19 5.56 16.00
N LEU A 76 1.02 6.18 15.91
CA LEU A 76 0.77 7.26 14.96
C LEU A 76 1.70 8.45 15.22
N ASP A 77 1.84 8.89 16.45
CA ASP A 77 2.73 9.99 16.84
C ASP A 77 4.20 9.67 16.58
N THR A 78 4.60 8.41 16.78
CA THR A 78 5.95 7.95 16.47
C THR A 78 6.23 8.02 14.97
N ILE A 79 5.29 7.55 14.14
CA ILE A 79 5.40 7.64 12.68
C ILE A 79 5.46 9.10 12.24
N VAL A 80 4.57 9.95 12.76
CA VAL A 80 4.55 11.39 12.46
C VAL A 80 5.88 12.05 12.80
N SER A 81 6.39 11.81 14.00
CA SER A 81 7.64 12.41 14.48
C SER A 81 8.83 12.00 13.61
N ASN A 82 8.93 10.71 13.29
CA ASN A 82 10.02 10.19 12.45
C ASN A 82 9.93 10.70 11.01
N THR A 83 8.73 10.78 10.43
CA THR A 83 8.52 11.29 9.07
C THR A 83 8.88 12.77 8.97
N ASN A 84 8.44 13.59 9.93
CA ASN A 84 8.77 15.01 9.95
C ASN A 84 10.27 15.24 10.15
N ALA A 85 10.91 14.53 11.09
CA ALA A 85 12.35 14.62 11.32
C ALA A 85 13.15 14.20 10.07
N TYR A 86 12.72 13.14 9.38
CA TYR A 86 13.35 12.72 8.13
C TYR A 86 13.28 13.81 7.06
N VAL A 87 12.13 14.47 6.89
CA VAL A 87 12.00 15.54 5.91
C VAL A 87 12.88 16.73 6.28
N GLU A 88 12.92 17.14 7.55
CA GLU A 88 13.81 18.20 8.02
C GLU A 88 15.28 17.91 7.71
N GLU A 89 15.73 16.67 7.91
CA GLU A 89 17.11 16.25 7.60
C GLU A 89 17.39 16.28 6.09
N LYS A 90 16.44 15.83 5.25
CA LYS A 90 16.63 15.74 3.80
C LYS A 90 16.38 17.06 3.06
N LEU A 91 15.69 18.01 3.68
CA LEU A 91 15.29 19.27 3.06
C LEU A 91 16.44 20.03 2.37
N PRO A 92 17.65 20.15 2.96
CA PRO A 92 18.78 20.80 2.29
C PRO A 92 19.20 20.10 0.99
N LEU A 93 19.17 18.76 0.98
CA LEU A 93 19.52 17.96 -0.20
C LEU A 93 18.47 18.09 -1.31
N LEU A 94 17.18 18.06 -0.93
CA LEU A 94 16.06 18.21 -1.87
C LEU A 94 16.07 19.59 -2.55
N ARG A 95 16.44 20.66 -1.84
CA ARG A 95 16.65 22.00 -2.43
C ARG A 95 17.75 22.00 -3.49
N SER A 96 18.82 21.24 -3.27
CA SER A 96 19.96 21.17 -4.21
C SER A 96 19.62 20.40 -5.49
N LYS A 97 18.71 19.42 -5.42
CA LYS A 97 18.28 18.58 -6.55
C LYS A 97 17.19 19.19 -7.43
N GLN A 98 16.82 20.44 -7.21
CA GLN A 98 15.71 21.11 -7.92
C GLN A 98 14.35 20.40 -7.75
N GLU A 99 14.14 19.65 -6.67
CA GLU A 99 12.81 19.15 -6.28
C GLU A 99 11.97 20.26 -5.61
N PHE A 100 11.96 21.44 -6.25
CA PHE A 100 11.44 22.69 -5.72
C PHE A 100 9.95 22.60 -5.36
N SER A 101 9.15 21.86 -6.14
CA SER A 101 7.71 21.71 -5.91
C SER A 101 7.40 20.99 -4.59
N PHE A 102 8.16 19.93 -4.27
CA PHE A 102 8.03 19.18 -3.03
C PHE A 102 8.43 20.04 -1.83
N VAL A 103 9.60 20.69 -1.91
CA VAL A 103 10.20 21.40 -0.77
C VAL A 103 9.47 22.69 -0.43
N GLN A 104 8.98 23.43 -1.43
CA GLN A 104 8.36 24.73 -1.22
C GLN A 104 6.97 24.64 -0.56
N SER A 105 6.35 23.46 -0.61
CA SER A 105 4.99 23.24 -0.11
C SER A 105 4.91 22.18 0.99
N TRP A 106 6.05 21.72 1.54
CA TRP A 106 6.03 20.75 2.63
C TRP A 106 5.37 21.36 3.87
N VAL A 107 4.36 20.66 4.38
CA VAL A 107 3.67 20.97 5.63
C VAL A 107 3.95 19.80 6.59
N PRO A 108 4.39 20.06 7.83
CA PRO A 108 4.61 19.00 8.81
C PRO A 108 3.36 18.15 8.99
N LEU A 109 3.54 16.84 8.84
CA LEU A 109 2.49 15.84 8.97
C LEU A 109 1.93 15.84 10.39
N LYS A 110 0.62 15.66 10.53
CA LYS A 110 -0.07 15.47 11.81
C LYS A 110 -0.76 14.11 11.90
N ALA A 111 -1.04 13.64 13.12
CA ALA A 111 -1.70 12.35 13.31
C ALA A 111 -3.05 12.21 12.58
N PRO A 112 -3.94 13.23 12.52
CA PRO A 112 -5.17 13.15 11.73
C PRO A 112 -4.91 13.00 10.22
N GLU A 113 -3.90 13.68 9.69
CA GLU A 113 -3.50 13.59 8.28
C GLU A 113 -2.91 12.20 7.97
N LEU A 114 -2.09 11.65 8.87
CA LEU A 114 -1.59 10.29 8.75
C LEU A 114 -2.73 9.25 8.75
N ARG A 115 -3.77 9.44 9.58
CA ARG A 115 -4.96 8.57 9.56
C ARG A 115 -5.67 8.63 8.19
N ILE A 116 -5.80 9.83 7.59
CA ILE A 116 -6.36 10.00 6.25
C ILE A 116 -5.48 9.30 5.20
N PHE A 117 -4.16 9.46 5.28
CA PHE A 117 -3.22 8.79 4.39
C PHE A 117 -3.36 7.26 4.45
N ILE A 118 -3.44 6.67 5.65
CA ILE A 118 -3.63 5.23 5.80
C ILE A 118 -5.00 4.79 5.27
N ALA A 119 -6.06 5.56 5.51
CA ALA A 119 -7.38 5.29 4.94
C ALA A 119 -7.36 5.28 3.40
N ILE A 120 -6.61 6.20 2.79
CA ILE A 120 -6.34 6.23 1.35
C ILE A 120 -5.62 4.95 0.91
N GLN A 121 -4.57 4.51 1.62
CA GLN A 121 -3.83 3.28 1.30
C GLN A 121 -4.72 2.04 1.34
N ILE A 122 -5.55 1.91 2.39
CA ILE A 122 -6.51 0.80 2.51
C ILE A 122 -7.50 0.82 1.34
N TYR A 123 -8.02 2.00 0.99
CA TYR A 123 -8.93 2.14 -0.15
C TYR A 123 -8.27 1.72 -1.46
N MET A 124 -7.04 2.15 -1.74
CA MET A 124 -6.28 1.71 -2.93
C MET A 124 -5.91 0.22 -2.89
N GLY A 125 -5.91 -0.38 -1.69
CA GLY A 125 -5.84 -1.81 -1.49
C GLY A 125 -7.03 -2.54 -2.10
N ILE A 126 -8.23 -1.96 -1.95
CA ILE A 126 -9.52 -2.53 -2.37
C ILE A 126 -9.87 -2.16 -3.81
N VAL A 127 -9.82 -0.87 -4.13
CA VAL A 127 -10.13 -0.32 -5.46
C VAL A 127 -8.81 -0.13 -6.19
N LYS A 128 -8.66 -0.78 -7.35
CA LYS A 128 -7.45 -0.68 -8.18
C LYS A 128 -7.70 0.22 -9.38
N CYS A 129 -7.01 1.36 -9.40
CA CYS A 129 -6.86 2.21 -10.58
C CYS A 129 -5.47 1.99 -11.20
N PRO A 130 -5.34 2.11 -12.54
CA PRO A 130 -4.06 1.91 -13.21
C PRO A 130 -3.05 3.01 -12.89
N ASN A 131 -3.53 4.22 -12.63
CA ASN A 131 -2.74 5.40 -12.32
C ASN A 131 -3.17 6.01 -10.98
N ILE A 132 -2.23 6.64 -10.28
CA ILE A 132 -2.50 7.23 -8.96
C ILE A 132 -3.39 8.48 -9.08
N GLU A 133 -3.23 9.23 -10.15
CA GLU A 133 -3.97 10.47 -10.42
C GLU A 133 -5.47 10.20 -10.53
N MET A 134 -5.85 9.04 -11.06
CA MET A 134 -7.26 8.65 -11.25
C MET A 134 -8.02 8.49 -9.94
N TYR A 135 -7.34 8.23 -8.83
CA TYR A 135 -7.99 8.21 -7.52
C TYR A 135 -8.49 9.60 -7.08
N TRP A 136 -7.90 10.68 -7.60
CA TRP A 136 -8.28 12.06 -7.30
C TRP A 136 -9.26 12.65 -8.31
N GLU A 137 -9.80 11.84 -9.23
CA GLU A 137 -10.79 12.30 -10.21
C GLU A 137 -12.19 12.50 -9.57
N PRO A 138 -12.96 13.51 -10.00
CA PRO A 138 -14.24 13.88 -9.38
C PRO A 138 -15.31 12.78 -9.41
N GLU A 139 -15.17 11.84 -10.33
CA GLU A 139 -16.10 10.75 -10.62
C GLU A 139 -16.17 9.73 -9.48
N LEU A 140 -15.13 9.68 -8.63
CA LEU A 140 -15.11 8.86 -7.42
C LEU A 140 -15.84 9.57 -6.27
N LYS A 141 -17.11 9.20 -6.06
CA LYS A 141 -18.01 9.85 -5.09
C LYS A 141 -17.68 9.61 -3.61
N TYR A 142 -16.91 8.57 -3.24
CA TYR A 142 -16.85 8.08 -1.84
C TYR A 142 -15.45 7.96 -1.25
N ALA A 143 -14.55 8.87 -1.59
CA ALA A 143 -13.15 8.55 -1.48
C ALA A 143 -12.39 9.46 -0.50
N PRO A 144 -11.57 8.91 0.42
CA PRO A 144 -10.76 9.67 1.38
C PRO A 144 -9.84 10.72 0.73
N PHE A 145 -9.59 10.60 -0.57
CA PHE A 145 -8.86 11.55 -1.42
C PHE A 145 -9.43 12.99 -1.41
N ARG A 146 -10.70 13.19 -1.01
CA ARG A 146 -11.24 14.55 -0.82
C ARG A 146 -10.67 15.27 0.39
N CYS A 147 -10.11 14.53 1.34
CA CYS A 147 -9.56 15.08 2.58
C CYS A 147 -8.06 15.38 2.50
N MET A 148 -7.39 15.03 1.38
CA MET A 148 -5.96 15.21 1.19
C MET A 148 -5.66 15.36 -0.30
N SER A 149 -4.93 16.41 -0.71
CA SER A 149 -4.57 16.60 -2.12
C SER A 149 -3.59 15.52 -2.62
N LEU A 150 -3.59 15.26 -3.93
CA LEU A 150 -2.64 14.32 -4.55
C LEU A 150 -1.18 14.72 -4.23
N VAL A 151 -0.88 16.02 -4.28
CA VAL A 151 0.45 16.54 -3.96
C VAL A 151 0.83 16.21 -2.52
N HIS A 152 -0.05 16.46 -1.56
CA HIS A 152 0.24 16.18 -0.16
C HIS A 152 0.35 14.68 0.13
N PHE A 153 -0.49 13.87 -0.51
CA PHE A 153 -0.37 12.42 -0.45
C PHE A 153 0.98 11.91 -1.00
N GLN A 154 1.40 12.42 -2.16
CA GLN A 154 2.68 12.09 -2.77
C GLN A 154 3.87 12.55 -1.92
N GLN A 155 3.71 13.61 -1.15
CA GLN A 155 4.75 14.07 -0.22
C GLN A 155 4.99 13.12 0.95
N ILE A 156 3.95 12.41 1.41
CA ILE A 156 4.01 11.49 2.56
C ILE A 156 4.44 10.08 2.15
N LYS A 157 4.05 9.65 0.93
CA LYS A 157 4.30 8.31 0.38
C LYS A 157 5.77 7.92 0.47
#